data_AF-A0A833L667-F1
#
_entry.id   AF-A0A833L667-F1
#
_cell.length_a   1.000
_cell.length_b   1.000
_cell.length_c   1.000
_cell.angle_alpha   90.00
_cell.angle_beta   90.00
_cell.angle_gamma   90.00
#
_symmetry.space_group_name_H-M   'P 1'
#
loop_
_entity.id
_entity.type
_entity.pdbx_description
1 polymer ?
#
loop_
_entity_poly.entity_id
_entity_poly.type
_entity_poly.pdbx_seq_one_letter_code
_entity_poly.pdbx_strand_id
1 'polypeptide(L)'
;MPLGTEVRWNEMEPTPNRRLSRVYSILANVAPFLRMHGHIDEAIEALNALSWGDETYECGDYAYELGLCYEAKGDLPEALRYFEIALRENPPVLGRREAVERVKALL
;
A
#
# COMPACT_ATOMS: atom_id res chain seq x y z
N MET A 1 13.12 -6.21 51.37
CA MET A 1 12.36 -6.46 50.12
C MET A 1 11.93 -5.12 49.54
N PRO A 2 12.61 -4.60 48.51
CA PRO A 2 12.04 -3.63 47.57
C PRO A 2 11.97 -4.27 46.17
N LEU A 3 11.26 -3.80 45.15
CA LEU A 3 10.21 -2.81 44.91
C LEU A 3 9.68 -3.17 43.51
N GLY A 4 8.52 -2.62 43.13
CA GLY A 4 7.76 -3.01 41.96
C GLY A 4 8.52 -2.99 40.63
N THR A 5 8.19 -3.95 39.77
CA THR A 5 8.38 -3.81 38.33
C THR A 5 7.02 -3.43 37.74
N GLU A 6 6.77 -2.12 37.64
CA GLU A 6 5.81 -1.59 36.67
C GLU A 6 6.22 -2.12 35.31
N VAL A 7 5.38 -2.99 34.75
CA VAL A 7 5.49 -3.38 33.35
C VAL A 7 5.25 -2.11 32.54
N ARG A 8 6.30 -1.57 31.92
CA ARG A 8 6.19 -0.47 30.97
C ARG A 8 5.46 -1.00 29.73
N TRP A 9 4.16 -0.75 29.66
CA TRP A 9 3.31 -1.10 28.52
C TRP A 9 3.75 -0.44 27.19
N ASN A 10 4.76 0.44 27.20
CA ASN A 10 5.28 1.16 26.03
C ASN A 10 6.34 0.40 25.20
N GLU A 11 6.69 -0.84 25.56
CA GLU A 11 7.73 -1.62 24.87
C GLU A 11 7.20 -2.88 24.15
N MET A 12 5.88 -3.09 24.10
CA MET A 12 5.32 -4.13 23.24
C MET A 12 5.31 -3.62 21.80
N GLU A 13 6.19 -4.18 20.96
CA GLU A 13 6.05 -4.03 19.51
C GLU A 13 4.61 -4.38 19.11
N PRO A 14 3.99 -3.60 18.22
CA PRO A 14 2.62 -3.84 17.81
C PRO A 14 2.56 -5.17 17.07
N THR A 15 2.19 -6.25 17.78
CA THR A 15 1.81 -7.49 17.11
C THR A 15 0.65 -7.17 16.17
N PRO A 16 0.72 -7.49 14.86
CA PRO A 16 -0.35 -7.18 13.92
C PRO A 16 -1.63 -7.86 14.41
N ASN A 17 -2.54 -7.06 14.94
CA ASN A 17 -3.76 -7.56 15.56
C ASN A 17 -4.56 -8.28 14.47
N ARG A 18 -4.84 -9.58 14.63
CA ARG A 18 -5.58 -10.44 13.67
C ARG A 18 -6.92 -9.84 13.19
N ARG A 19 -7.44 -8.80 13.84
CA ARG A 19 -8.63 -8.04 13.41
C ARG A 19 -8.34 -7.13 12.22
N LEU A 20 -7.13 -6.61 12.09
CA LEU A 20 -6.72 -5.75 10.99
C LEU A 20 -6.54 -6.54 9.69
N SER A 21 -6.13 -7.82 9.73
CA SER A 21 -5.97 -8.64 8.51
C SER A 21 -7.23 -8.72 7.64
N ARG A 22 -8.42 -8.75 8.26
CA ARG A 22 -9.69 -8.74 7.54
C ARG A 22 -10.03 -7.34 6.98
N VAL A 23 -9.71 -6.29 7.72
CA VAL A 23 -9.85 -4.90 7.25
C VAL A 23 -8.93 -4.64 6.05
N TYR A 24 -7.68 -5.09 6.15
CA TYR A 24 -6.70 -5.06 5.08
C TYR A 24 -7.19 -5.83 3.84
N SER A 25 -7.71 -7.06 4.02
CA SER A 25 -8.25 -7.86 2.90
C SER A 25 -9.47 -7.21 2.23
N ILE A 26 -10.34 -6.53 3.00
CA ILE A 26 -11.50 -5.82 2.46
C ILE A 26 -11.04 -4.62 1.65
N LEU A 27 -10.16 -3.80 2.23
CA LEU A 27 -9.68 -2.58 1.58
C LEU A 27 -8.82 -2.87 0.34
N ALA A 28 -8.05 -3.97 0.34
CA ALA A 28 -7.34 -4.48 -0.83
C ALA A 28 -8.27 -4.81 -2.01
N ASN A 29 -9.53 -5.19 -1.75
CA ASN A 29 -10.54 -5.42 -2.80
C ASN A 29 -11.34 -4.16 -3.15
N VAL A 30 -11.48 -3.22 -2.22
CA VAL A 30 -12.24 -1.97 -2.42
C VAL A 30 -11.50 -1.03 -3.36
N ALA A 31 -10.18 -0.89 -3.26
CA ALA A 31 -9.44 0.06 -4.08
C ALA A 31 -9.48 -0.28 -5.60
N PRO A 32 -9.24 -1.52 -6.05
CA PRO A 32 -9.43 -1.89 -7.45
C PRO A 32 -10.88 -1.69 -7.92
N PHE A 33 -11.86 -1.97 -7.07
CA PHE A 33 -13.28 -1.75 -7.38
C PHE A 33 -13.57 -0.27 -7.61
N LEU A 34 -13.15 0.61 -6.69
CA LEU A 34 -13.34 2.06 -6.81
C LEU A 34 -12.66 2.59 -8.08
N ARG A 35 -11.40 2.18 -8.32
CA ARG A 35 -10.65 2.55 -9.53
C ARG A 35 -11.38 2.16 -10.82
N MET A 36 -11.88 0.93 -10.90
CA MET A 36 -12.59 0.42 -12.08
C MET A 36 -13.92 1.16 -12.35
N HIS A 37 -14.51 1.79 -11.34
CA HIS A 37 -15.75 2.57 -11.45
C HIS A 37 -15.50 4.08 -11.52
N GLY A 38 -14.25 4.53 -11.69
CA GLY A 38 -13.88 5.94 -11.86
C GLY A 38 -13.76 6.75 -10.57
N HIS A 39 -13.92 6.10 -9.41
CA HIS A 39 -13.74 6.70 -8.07
C HIS A 39 -12.26 6.67 -7.68
N ILE A 40 -11.42 7.36 -8.47
CA ILE A 40 -9.96 7.26 -8.35
C ILE A 40 -9.44 7.85 -7.05
N ASP A 41 -9.98 9.01 -6.63
CA ASP A 41 -9.53 9.68 -5.41
C ASP A 41 -9.90 8.86 -4.16
N GLU A 42 -11.12 8.28 -4.14
CA GLU A 42 -11.55 7.38 -3.07
C GLU A 42 -10.71 6.09 -3.03
N ALA A 43 -10.27 5.58 -4.19
CA ALA A 43 -9.37 4.44 -4.26
C ALA A 43 -8.00 4.75 -3.62
N ILE A 44 -7.47 5.94 -3.89
CA ILE A 44 -6.20 6.41 -3.31
C ILE A 44 -6.34 6.61 -1.79
N GLU A 45 -7.45 7.21 -1.33
CA GLU A 45 -7.72 7.36 0.10
C GLU A 45 -7.80 6.00 0.81
N ALA A 46 -8.50 5.02 0.22
CA ALA A 46 -8.60 3.68 0.76
C ALA A 46 -7.22 2.99 0.86
N LEU A 47 -6.35 3.17 -0.14
CA LEU A 47 -4.99 2.64 -0.14
C LEU A 47 -4.07 3.36 0.87
N ASN A 48 -4.19 4.68 1.01
CA ASN A 48 -3.41 5.45 1.98
C ASN A 48 -3.84 5.16 3.43
N ALA A 49 -5.11 4.86 3.67
CA ALA A 49 -5.57 4.41 4.98
C ALA A 49 -4.92 3.07 5.39
N LEU A 50 -4.50 2.24 4.43
CA LEU A 50 -3.80 0.98 4.69
C LEU A 50 -2.32 1.17 5.03
N SER A 51 -1.68 2.24 4.55
CA SER A 51 -0.26 2.52 4.81
C SER A 51 -0.02 3.34 6.09
N TRP A 52 -1.06 3.86 6.71
CA TRP A 52 -0.95 4.64 7.95
C TRP A 52 -0.61 3.77 9.16
N GLY A 53 0.65 3.86 9.60
CA GLY A 53 1.11 3.28 10.88
C GLY A 53 1.64 1.84 10.80
N ASP A 54 1.83 1.31 9.59
CA ASP A 54 2.37 -0.04 9.38
C ASP A 54 3.39 -0.02 8.23
N GLU A 55 4.67 0.08 8.58
CA GLU A 55 5.79 0.06 7.62
C GLU A 55 5.90 -1.30 6.90
N THR A 56 5.31 -2.37 7.46
CA THR A 56 5.26 -3.68 6.79
C THR A 56 4.22 -3.73 5.66
N TYR A 57 3.37 -2.70 5.58
CA TYR A 57 2.33 -2.53 4.56
C TYR A 57 2.76 -1.74 3.34
N GLU A 58 4.01 -1.26 3.26
CA GLU A 58 4.65 -0.96 1.97
C GLU A 58 4.92 -2.26 1.18
N CYS A 59 3.94 -3.17 1.10
CA CYS A 59 4.06 -4.36 0.29
C CYS A 59 3.92 -3.95 -1.18
N GLY A 60 4.66 -4.64 -2.06
CA GLY A 60 4.69 -4.28 -3.48
C GLY A 60 3.33 -4.33 -4.18
N ASP A 61 2.33 -5.02 -3.62
CA ASP A 61 0.97 -5.06 -4.19
C ASP A 61 0.20 -3.75 -3.97
N TYR A 62 0.29 -3.13 -2.78
CA TYR A 62 -0.38 -1.84 -2.52
C TYR A 62 0.27 -0.71 -3.31
N ALA A 63 1.60 -0.69 -3.37
CA ALA A 63 2.32 0.25 -4.20
C ALA A 63 1.92 0.07 -5.68
N TYR A 64 1.70 -1.16 -6.15
CA TYR A 64 1.23 -1.38 -7.51
C TYR A 64 -0.18 -0.84 -7.75
N GLU A 65 -1.13 -1.07 -6.84
CA GLU A 65 -2.49 -0.52 -6.97
C GLU A 65 -2.52 1.01 -6.88
N LEU A 66 -1.69 1.63 -6.04
CA LEU A 66 -1.51 3.09 -6.03
C LEU A 66 -0.99 3.58 -7.38
N GLY A 67 0.01 2.91 -7.95
CA GLY A 67 0.52 3.23 -9.29
C GLY A 67 -0.57 3.19 -10.36
N LEU A 68 -1.43 2.16 -10.34
CA LEU A 68 -2.58 2.08 -11.27
C LEU A 68 -3.61 3.19 -11.04
N CYS A 69 -3.82 3.64 -9.81
CA CYS A 69 -4.72 4.76 -9.51
C CYS A 69 -4.16 6.08 -10.06
N TYR A 70 -2.88 6.37 -9.83
CA TYR A 70 -2.25 7.58 -10.36
C TYR A 70 -2.13 7.54 -11.90
N GLU A 71 -1.89 6.37 -12.49
CA GLU A 71 -1.92 6.19 -13.95
C GLU A 71 -3.32 6.52 -14.49
N ALA A 72 -4.38 6.01 -13.86
CA ALA A 72 -5.77 6.31 -14.24
C ALA A 72 -6.15 7.79 -14.02
N LYS A 73 -5.53 8.47 -13.05
CA LYS A 73 -5.67 9.90 -12.81
C LYS A 73 -4.94 10.76 -13.85
N GLY A 74 -4.02 10.17 -14.61
CA GLY A 74 -3.13 10.86 -15.55
C GLY A 74 -1.89 11.47 -14.89
N ASP A 75 -1.65 11.21 -13.61
CA ASP A 75 -0.44 11.63 -12.89
C ASP A 75 0.66 10.59 -13.08
N LEU A 76 1.25 10.61 -14.28
CA LEU A 76 2.29 9.66 -14.68
C LEU A 76 3.56 9.73 -13.81
N PRO A 77 4.02 10.90 -13.32
CA PRO A 77 5.15 10.95 -12.39
C PRO A 77 4.92 10.18 -11.09
N GLU A 78 3.77 10.35 -10.44
CA GLU A 78 3.45 9.59 -9.22
C GLU A 78 3.19 8.12 -9.52
N ALA A 79 2.52 7.80 -10.64
CA ALA A 79 2.32 6.43 -11.08
C ALA A 79 3.66 5.69 -11.19
N LEU A 80 4.66 6.32 -11.82
CA LEU A 80 5.99 5.77 -11.96
C LEU A 80 6.65 5.52 -10.60
N ARG A 81 6.62 6.51 -9.70
CA ARG A 81 7.22 6.38 -8.36
C ARG A 81 6.68 5.15 -7.62
N TYR A 82 5.36 4.95 -7.66
CA TYR A 82 4.71 3.82 -7.00
C TYR A 82 4.99 2.48 -7.69
N PHE A 83 5.07 2.44 -9.03
CA PHE A 83 5.50 1.23 -9.74
C PHE A 83 6.94 0.84 -9.45
N GLU A 84 7.84 1.81 -9.25
CA GLU A 84 9.23 1.54 -8.87
C GLU A 84 9.34 0.98 -7.43
N ILE A 85 8.54 1.50 -6.48
CA ILE A 85 8.42 0.91 -5.13
C ILE A 85 7.91 -0.53 -5.24
N ALA A 86 6.83 -0.74 -6.00
CA ALA A 86 6.23 -2.06 -6.20
C ALA A 86 7.24 -3.07 -6.77
N LEU A 87 8.08 -2.64 -7.72
CA LEU A 87 9.10 -3.47 -8.34
C LEU A 87 10.24 -3.81 -7.36
N ARG A 88 10.62 -2.88 -6.48
CA ARG A 88 11.69 -3.07 -5.50
C ARG A 88 11.32 -4.09 -4.43
N GLU A 89 10.11 -3.97 -3.87
CA GLU A 89 9.71 -4.76 -2.69
C GLU A 89 9.31 -6.20 -3.02
N ASN A 90 8.76 -6.46 -4.22
CA ASN A 90 8.43 -7.81 -4.63
C ASN A 90 8.61 -8.01 -6.15
N PRO A 91 9.87 -8.17 -6.62
CA PRO A 91 10.24 -8.24 -8.04
C PRO A 91 9.59 -9.35 -8.90
N PRO A 92 9.21 -10.54 -8.38
CA PRO A 92 8.70 -11.63 -9.23
C PRO A 92 7.21 -11.52 -9.60
N VAL A 93 6.48 -10.50 -9.14
CA VAL A 93 5.06 -10.35 -9.50
C VAL A 93 4.90 -9.80 -10.92
N LEU A 94 4.17 -10.54 -11.74
CA LEU A 94 3.88 -10.26 -13.15
C LEU A 94 3.34 -8.84 -13.37
N GLY A 95 3.82 -8.16 -14.41
CA GLY A 95 3.31 -6.86 -14.87
C GLY A 95 3.95 -5.62 -14.26
N ARG A 96 4.70 -5.72 -13.14
CA ARG A 96 5.27 -4.53 -12.49
C ARG A 96 6.38 -3.85 -13.29
N ARG A 97 7.30 -4.63 -13.87
CA ARG A 97 8.33 -4.11 -14.79
C ARG A 97 7.69 -3.51 -16.04
N GLU A 98 6.69 -4.18 -16.61
CA GLU A 98 5.96 -3.68 -17.78
C GLU A 98 5.22 -2.37 -17.48
N ALA A 99 4.68 -2.22 -16.27
CA ALA A 99 4.06 -0.97 -15.84
C ALA A 99 5.07 0.19 -15.75
N VAL A 100 6.26 -0.06 -15.20
CA VAL A 100 7.36 0.92 -15.21
C VAL A 100 7.74 1.33 -16.63
N GLU A 101 8.01 0.36 -17.51
CA GLU A 101 8.40 0.64 -18.90
C GLU A 101 7.29 1.37 -19.67
N ARG A 102 6.03 0.98 -19.47
CA ARG A 102 4.87 1.60 -20.10
C ARG A 102 4.74 3.07 -19.68
N VAL A 103 4.76 3.37 -18.38
CA VAL A 103 4.63 4.75 -17.90
C VAL A 103 5.83 5.59 -18.31
N LYS A 104 7.05 5.04 -18.27
CA LYS A 104 8.26 5.74 -18.75
C LYS A 104 8.17 6.14 -20.22
N ALA A 105 7.51 5.32 -21.05
CA ALA A 105 7.33 5.63 -22.47
C ALA A 105 6.28 6.74 -22.73
N LEU A 106 5.46 7.09 -21.74
CA LEU A 106 4.39 8.10 -21.82
C LEU A 106 4.76 9.44 -21.17
N LEU A 107 5.90 9.50 -20.47
CA LEU A 107 6.50 10.71 -19.87
C LEU A 107 7.40 11.44 -20.86
#